data_AF-A0A2D7VYS5-F1
#
_entry.id   AF-A0A2D7VYS5-F1
#
_cell.length_a   1.000
_cell.length_b   1.000
_cell.length_c   1.000
_cell.angle_alpha   90.00
_cell.angle_beta   90.00
_cell.angle_gamma   90.00
#
_symmetry.space_group_name_H-M   'P 1'
#
loop_
_entity.id
_entity.type
_entity.pdbx_description
1 polymer ?
#
loop_
_entity_poly.entity_id
_entity_poly.type
_entity_poly.pdbx_seq_one_letter_code
_entity_poly.pdbx_strand_id
1 'polypeptide(L)'
;MFRREFPNVSIPKPLTETVVNSLGYDWVLDGAQPTLTPPYQTSERDGVEQKDGKWYTKFKVGPTFTETTDEDGKKTSAADNEAAYKTKVDNNVAAGKRSERDQLLKDSDWTQTADKGGLATSKVTEWATYRQSLRDLPTATGWPHSVTWPTKPS
;
A
#
# COMPACT_ATOMS: atom_id res chain seq x y z
N MET A 1 -18.77 28.71 4.99
CA MET A 1 -19.59 27.60 5.53
C MET A 1 -20.98 27.72 4.93
N PHE A 2 -21.52 26.64 4.39
CA PHE A 2 -22.79 26.54 3.65
C PHE A 2 -23.96 27.37 4.21
N ARG A 3 -24.15 27.43 5.54
CA ARG A 3 -25.22 28.24 6.17
C ARG A 3 -25.06 29.76 6.01
N ARG A 4 -23.84 30.27 5.82
CA ARG A 4 -23.56 31.70 5.67
C ARG A 4 -23.99 32.24 4.31
N GLU A 5 -24.03 31.36 3.30
CA GLU A 5 -24.42 31.67 1.92
C GLU A 5 -25.95 31.80 1.78
N PHE A 6 -26.69 31.23 2.73
CA PHE A 6 -28.16 31.25 2.78
C PHE A 6 -28.67 31.82 4.12
N PRO A 7 -28.39 33.10 4.42
CA PRO A 7 -28.72 33.70 5.72
C PRO A 7 -30.24 33.82 5.97
N ASN A 8 -31.03 33.87 4.90
CA ASN A 8 -32.49 34.01 4.96
C ASN A 8 -33.24 32.69 4.68
N VAL A 9 -32.54 31.55 4.66
CA VAL A 9 -33.16 30.24 4.39
C VAL A 9 -33.07 29.36 5.63
N SER A 10 -34.21 28.77 6.01
CA SER A 10 -34.24 27.77 7.07
C SER A 10 -33.65 26.45 6.56
N ILE A 11 -32.49 26.06 7.10
CA ILE A 11 -31.79 24.82 6.73
C ILE A 11 -32.05 23.77 7.83
N PRO A 12 -32.96 22.79 7.62
CA PRO A 12 -33.26 21.76 8.60
C PRO A 12 -32.07 20.81 8.83
N LYS A 13 -32.08 20.14 9.98
CA LYS A 13 -31.15 19.05 10.33
C LYS A 13 -31.98 17.78 10.58
N PRO A 14 -31.73 16.65 9.90
CA PRO A 14 -30.74 16.47 8.83
C PRO A 14 -31.12 17.23 7.54
N LEU A 15 -30.11 17.53 6.71
CA LEU A 15 -30.33 18.05 5.36
C LEU A 15 -31.02 16.96 4.53
N THR A 16 -32.15 17.28 3.90
CA THR A 16 -32.83 16.38 2.97
C THR A 16 -32.37 16.63 1.54
N GLU A 17 -32.50 15.64 0.66
CA GLU A 17 -32.17 15.75 -0.76
C GLU A 17 -32.94 16.91 -1.43
N THR A 18 -34.23 17.04 -1.12
CA THR A 18 -35.10 18.12 -1.62
C THR A 18 -34.61 19.52 -1.26
N VAL A 19 -34.14 19.73 -0.02
CA VAL A 19 -33.62 21.02 0.43
C VAL A 19 -32.33 21.35 -0.31
N VAL A 20 -31.43 20.36 -0.44
CA VAL A 20 -30.14 20.57 -1.12
C VAL A 20 -30.35 20.90 -2.59
N ASN A 21 -31.23 20.19 -3.29
CA ASN A 21 -31.58 20.46 -4.68
C ASN A 21 -32.23 21.85 -4.84
N SER A 22 -33.09 22.28 -3.89
CA SER A 22 -33.71 23.61 -3.92
C SER A 22 -32.71 24.76 -3.77
N LEU A 23 -31.55 24.49 -3.15
CA LEU A 23 -30.46 25.46 -2.99
C LEU A 23 -29.52 25.47 -4.21
N GLY A 24 -29.81 24.69 -5.25
CA GLY A 24 -28.99 24.56 -6.46
C GLY A 24 -27.75 23.67 -6.28
N TYR A 25 -27.74 22.81 -5.26
CA TYR A 25 -26.67 21.84 -5.02
C TYR A 25 -27.19 20.42 -5.15
N ASP A 26 -26.30 19.47 -5.44
CA ASP A 26 -26.61 18.04 -5.38
C ASP A 26 -25.70 17.34 -4.36
N TRP A 27 -26.17 16.21 -3.83
CA TRP A 27 -25.35 15.34 -2.99
C TRP A 27 -24.36 14.57 -3.85
N VAL A 28 -23.08 14.58 -3.45
CA VAL A 28 -22.08 13.66 -4.00
C VAL A 28 -21.91 12.51 -3.01
N LEU A 29 -22.37 11.33 -3.41
CA LEU A 29 -22.27 10.08 -2.66
C LEU A 29 -20.95 9.38 -2.98
N ASP A 30 -20.57 8.40 -2.17
CA ASP A 30 -19.42 7.56 -2.46
C ASP A 30 -19.76 6.52 -3.54
N GLY A 31 -19.04 6.56 -4.66
CA GLY A 31 -19.20 5.58 -5.72
C GLY A 31 -18.46 4.27 -5.44
N ALA A 32 -18.70 3.29 -6.30
CA ALA A 32 -18.08 1.97 -6.18
C ALA A 32 -16.55 2.06 -6.31
N GLN A 33 -15.84 1.41 -5.38
CA GLN A 33 -14.39 1.26 -5.45
C GLN A 33 -14.02 0.24 -6.54
N PRO A 34 -12.94 0.47 -7.31
CA PRO A 34 -12.48 -0.47 -8.31
C PRO A 34 -11.88 -1.72 -7.65
N THR A 35 -11.94 -2.85 -8.33
CA THR A 35 -11.22 -4.06 -7.94
C THR A 35 -9.71 -3.83 -8.16
N LEU A 36 -8.93 -3.90 -7.08
CA LEU A 36 -7.49 -3.70 -7.12
C LEU A 36 -6.74 -5.03 -7.15
N THR A 37 -5.61 -5.06 -7.85
CA THR A 37 -4.63 -6.14 -7.82
C THR A 37 -3.38 -5.66 -7.08
N PRO A 38 -3.26 -5.92 -5.77
CA PRO A 38 -2.03 -5.67 -5.03
C PRO A 38 -0.85 -6.43 -5.66
N PRO A 39 0.39 -5.93 -5.53
CA PRO A 39 0.83 -4.82 -4.68
C PRO A 39 0.96 -3.46 -5.40
N TYR A 40 0.75 -3.40 -6.71
CA TYR A 40 1.10 -2.23 -7.53
C TYR A 40 -0.07 -1.30 -7.86
N GLN A 41 -1.30 -1.73 -7.59
CA GLN A 41 -2.50 -0.97 -7.93
C GLN A 41 -3.09 -0.26 -6.72
N THR A 42 -3.54 0.97 -6.93
CA THR A 42 -4.21 1.82 -5.93
C THR A 42 -5.52 2.36 -6.48
N SER A 43 -6.46 2.72 -5.61
CA SER A 43 -7.69 3.43 -6.02
C SER A 43 -7.39 4.92 -6.14
N GLU A 44 -7.68 5.51 -7.30
CA GLU A 44 -7.56 6.94 -7.56
C GLU A 44 -8.93 7.54 -7.87
N ARG A 45 -9.21 8.73 -7.33
CA ARG A 45 -10.45 9.45 -7.62
C ARG A 45 -10.42 9.97 -9.07
N ASP A 46 -11.43 9.61 -9.85
CA ASP A 46 -11.59 9.94 -11.26
C ASP A 46 -12.80 10.87 -11.48
N GLY A 47 -12.92 11.90 -10.63
CA GLY A 47 -13.99 12.89 -10.70
C GLY A 47 -15.31 12.40 -10.10
N VAL A 48 -16.41 12.81 -10.71
CA VAL A 48 -17.79 12.47 -10.30
C VAL A 48 -18.59 12.02 -11.51
N GLU A 49 -19.54 11.11 -11.30
CA GLU A 49 -20.46 10.65 -12.32
C GLU A 49 -21.90 10.72 -11.81
N GLN A 50 -22.85 11.00 -12.71
CA GLN A 50 -24.27 11.03 -12.37
C GLN A 50 -24.91 9.68 -12.72
N LYS A 51 -25.58 9.05 -11.75
CA LYS A 51 -26.35 7.82 -11.90
C LYS A 51 -27.69 7.98 -11.19
N ASP A 52 -28.79 7.70 -11.88
CA ASP A 52 -30.15 7.80 -11.35
C ASP A 52 -30.45 9.17 -10.68
N GLY A 53 -29.94 10.27 -11.28
CA GLY A 53 -30.13 11.63 -10.76
C GLY A 53 -29.27 11.99 -9.56
N LYS A 54 -28.42 11.09 -9.07
CA LYS A 54 -27.50 11.33 -7.94
C LYS A 54 -26.06 11.36 -8.42
N TRP A 55 -25.24 12.21 -7.81
CA TRP A 55 -23.82 12.26 -8.11
C TRP A 55 -23.06 11.29 -7.22
N TYR A 56 -22.09 10.58 -7.81
CA TYR A 56 -21.21 9.67 -7.12
C TYR A 56 -19.76 10.05 -7.38
N THR A 57 -18.88 9.89 -6.39
CA THR A 57 -17.44 9.94 -6.60
C THR A 57 -17.02 8.74 -7.45
N LYS A 58 -16.41 9.03 -8.60
CA LYS A 58 -15.89 7.99 -9.48
C LYS A 58 -14.48 7.64 -9.06
N PHE A 59 -14.14 6.36 -9.10
CA PHE A 59 -12.80 5.87 -8.84
C PHE A 59 -12.30 5.04 -10.01
N LYS A 60 -10.99 5.05 -10.24
CA LYS A 60 -10.29 4.23 -11.22
C LYS A 60 -9.11 3.51 -10.58
N VAL A 61 -8.64 2.46 -11.24
CA VAL A 61 -7.37 1.83 -10.89
C VAL A 61 -6.24 2.75 -11.33
N GLY A 62 -5.40 3.14 -10.39
CA GLY A 62 -4.11 3.80 -10.62
C GLY A 62 -2.93 2.94 -10.16
N PRO A 63 -1.70 3.42 -10.36
CA PRO A 63 -1.34 4.62 -11.11
C PRO A 63 -1.50 4.46 -12.63
N THR A 64 -1.86 5.54 -13.32
CA THR A 64 -1.85 5.58 -14.79
C THR A 64 -0.46 6.05 -15.26
N PHE A 65 0.20 5.26 -16.09
CA PHE A 65 1.49 5.61 -16.66
C PHE A 65 1.33 6.24 -18.03
N THR A 66 1.98 7.39 -18.25
CA THR A 66 2.04 8.08 -19.54
C THR A 66 3.47 8.20 -20.00
N GLU A 67 3.67 8.45 -21.30
CA GLU A 67 4.99 8.84 -21.79
C GLU A 67 5.39 10.18 -21.17
N THR A 68 6.64 10.29 -20.76
CA THR A 68 7.24 11.51 -20.24
C THR A 68 8.39 11.92 -21.14
N THR A 69 8.52 13.23 -21.39
CA THR A 69 9.65 13.79 -22.13
C THR A 69 10.41 14.70 -21.19
N ASP A 70 11.69 14.42 -20.99
CA ASP A 70 12.56 15.21 -20.12
C ASP A 70 13.01 16.51 -20.81
N GLU A 71 13.65 17.41 -20.06
CA GLU A 71 14.16 18.71 -20.56
C GLU A 71 15.13 18.55 -21.75
N ASP A 72 15.86 17.43 -21.80
CA ASP A 72 16.77 17.06 -22.90
C ASP A 72 16.06 16.41 -24.11
N GLY A 73 14.72 16.37 -24.13
CA GLY A 73 13.94 15.75 -25.21
C GLY A 73 13.93 14.22 -25.18
N LYS A 74 14.51 13.59 -24.16
CA LYS A 74 14.50 12.14 -23.97
C LYS A 74 13.10 11.67 -23.57
N LYS A 75 12.51 10.79 -24.37
CA LYS A 75 11.23 10.16 -24.08
C LYS A 75 11.43 8.90 -23.25
N THR A 76 10.65 8.76 -22.18
CA THR A 76 10.51 7.53 -21.41
C THR A 76 9.10 6.99 -21.65
N SER A 77 9.00 5.74 -22.08
CA SER A 77 7.71 5.16 -22.44
C SER A 77 6.85 4.93 -21.19
N ALA A 78 5.54 4.82 -21.37
CA ALA A 78 4.64 4.44 -20.27
C ALA A 78 5.04 3.08 -19.65
N ALA A 79 5.53 2.14 -20.45
CA ALA A 79 5.98 0.83 -19.98
C ALA A 79 7.25 0.92 -19.13
N ASP A 80 8.20 1.80 -19.50
CA ASP A 80 9.41 2.03 -18.70
C ASP A 80 9.06 2.70 -17.37
N ASN A 81 8.14 3.66 -17.38
CA ASN A 81 7.63 4.30 -16.17
C ASN A 81 6.93 3.30 -15.24
N GLU A 82 6.14 2.37 -15.80
CA GLU A 82 5.51 1.28 -15.05
C GLU A 82 6.55 0.35 -14.42
N ALA A 83 7.56 -0.08 -15.20
CA ALA A 83 8.63 -0.95 -14.71
C ALA A 83 9.43 -0.28 -13.59
N ALA A 84 9.73 1.01 -13.73
CA ALA A 84 10.43 1.80 -12.72
C ALA A 84 9.59 1.93 -11.43
N TYR A 85 8.27 2.15 -11.57
CA TYR A 85 7.36 2.18 -10.42
C TYR A 85 7.31 0.84 -9.69
N LYS A 86 7.12 -0.28 -10.41
CA LYS A 86 7.11 -1.62 -9.80
C LYS A 86 8.42 -1.90 -9.05
N THR A 87 9.55 -1.57 -9.68
CA THR A 87 10.88 -1.70 -9.06
C THR A 87 10.99 -0.87 -7.78
N LYS A 88 10.48 0.37 -7.78
CA LYS A 88 10.47 1.23 -6.58
C LYS A 88 9.61 0.64 -5.46
N VAL A 89 8.41 0.15 -5.79
CA VAL A 89 7.51 -0.51 -4.84
C VAL A 89 8.21 -1.74 -4.24
N ASP A 90 8.78 -2.61 -5.08
CA ASP A 90 9.50 -3.81 -4.65
C ASP A 90 10.69 -3.47 -3.76
N ASN A 91 11.50 -2.48 -4.13
CA ASN A 91 12.65 -2.05 -3.34
C ASN A 91 12.25 -1.49 -1.97
N ASN A 92 11.17 -0.71 -1.91
CA ASN A 92 10.66 -0.17 -0.65
C ASN A 92 10.18 -1.29 0.30
N VAL A 93 9.39 -2.24 -0.23
CA VAL A 93 8.92 -3.38 0.56
C VAL A 93 10.10 -4.26 0.97
N ALA A 94 11.03 -4.54 0.05
CA ALA A 94 12.23 -5.31 0.33
C ALA A 94 13.12 -4.66 1.41
N ALA A 95 13.22 -3.33 1.44
CA ALA A 95 13.97 -2.61 2.47
C ALA A 95 13.37 -2.84 3.87
N GLY A 96 12.04 -2.71 4.01
CA GLY A 96 11.34 -3.02 5.25
C GLY A 96 11.54 -4.47 5.68
N LYS A 97 11.42 -5.41 4.74
CA LYS A 97 11.62 -6.84 5.02
C LYS A 97 13.07 -7.19 5.38
N ARG A 98 14.06 -6.54 4.77
CA ARG A 98 15.47 -6.68 5.19
C ARG A 98 15.69 -6.15 6.61
N SER A 99 15.07 -5.03 6.96
CA SER A 99 15.16 -4.50 8.33
C SER A 99 14.54 -5.47 9.36
N GLU A 100 13.40 -6.07 9.04
CA GLU A 100 12.76 -7.09 9.87
C GLU A 100 13.66 -8.32 10.05
N ARG A 101 14.28 -8.79 8.95
CA ARG A 101 15.27 -9.87 8.97
C ARG A 101 16.46 -9.54 9.85
N ASP A 102 17.03 -8.35 9.70
CA ASP A 102 18.21 -7.92 10.43
C ASP A 102 17.92 -7.82 11.93
N GLN A 103 16.71 -7.39 12.32
CA GLN A 103 16.26 -7.43 13.71
C GLN A 103 16.15 -8.86 14.24
N LEU A 104 15.54 -9.79 13.50
CA LEU A 104 15.43 -11.20 13.92
C LEU A 104 16.80 -11.90 14.01
N LEU A 105 17.74 -11.54 13.13
CA LEU A 105 19.12 -11.99 13.23
C LEU A 105 19.81 -11.40 14.47
N LYS A 106 19.59 -10.12 14.79
CA LYS A 106 20.13 -9.53 16.01
C LYS A 106 19.58 -10.20 17.27
N ASP A 107 18.28 -10.45 17.33
CA ASP A 107 17.61 -11.05 18.49
C ASP A 107 18.02 -12.52 18.72
N SER A 108 18.51 -13.18 17.68
CA SER A 108 19.01 -14.56 17.75
C SER A 108 20.53 -14.66 17.83
N ASP A 109 21.25 -13.55 17.92
CA ASP A 109 22.71 -13.55 17.83
C ASP A 109 23.41 -14.23 19.01
N TRP A 110 22.85 -14.08 20.21
CA TRP A 110 23.34 -14.71 21.45
C TRP A 110 23.46 -16.24 21.34
N THR A 111 22.68 -16.88 20.46
CA THR A 111 22.70 -18.33 20.27
C THR A 111 23.95 -18.84 19.54
N GLN A 112 24.68 -17.94 18.89
CA GLN A 112 25.85 -18.26 18.07
C GLN A 112 27.18 -18.05 18.82
N THR A 113 27.14 -17.46 20.01
CA THR A 113 28.35 -17.16 20.79
C THR A 113 28.88 -18.41 21.47
N ALA A 114 30.15 -18.38 21.88
CA ALA A 114 30.72 -19.46 22.70
C ALA A 114 29.97 -19.59 24.04
N ASP A 115 29.67 -18.44 24.66
CA ASP A 115 28.97 -18.27 25.94
C ASP A 115 27.44 -18.24 25.80
N LYS A 116 26.90 -19.19 25.05
CA LYS A 116 25.47 -19.38 24.77
C LYS A 116 24.68 -19.97 25.94
N GLY A 117 25.08 -19.70 27.18
CA GLY A 117 24.34 -20.06 28.39
C GLY A 117 24.07 -21.55 28.59
N GLY A 118 24.93 -22.44 28.07
CA GLY A 118 24.76 -23.90 28.20
C GLY A 118 23.72 -24.50 27.23
N LEU A 119 23.34 -23.79 26.17
CA LEU A 119 22.42 -24.29 25.16
C LEU A 119 22.92 -25.61 24.55
N ALA A 120 22.05 -26.62 24.50
CA ALA A 120 22.38 -27.94 23.95
C ALA A 120 22.77 -27.84 22.46
N THR A 121 23.69 -28.70 22.01
CA THR A 121 24.20 -28.69 20.62
C THR A 121 23.08 -28.78 19.57
N SER A 122 22.03 -29.57 19.82
CA SER A 122 20.87 -29.67 18.93
C SER A 122 20.16 -28.33 18.74
N LYS A 123 20.00 -27.57 19.81
CA LYS A 123 19.37 -26.24 19.78
C LYS A 123 20.24 -25.22 19.05
N VAL A 124 21.56 -25.29 19.19
CA VAL A 124 22.47 -24.46 18.40
C VAL A 124 22.28 -24.69 16.91
N THR A 125 22.13 -25.95 16.49
CA THR A 125 21.85 -26.30 15.09
C THR A 125 20.50 -25.76 14.62
N GLU A 126 19.42 -25.91 15.42
CA GLU A 126 18.10 -25.34 15.10
C GLU A 126 18.17 -23.82 14.87
N TRP A 127 18.86 -23.09 15.76
CA TRP A 127 19.06 -21.66 15.62
C TRP A 127 19.92 -21.28 14.42
N ALA A 128 20.94 -22.07 14.09
CA ALA A 128 21.76 -21.87 12.89
C ALA A 128 20.92 -22.03 11.61
N THR A 129 20.08 -23.08 11.53
CA THR A 129 19.16 -23.29 10.41
C THR A 129 18.14 -22.15 10.29
N TYR A 130 17.51 -21.73 11.40
CA TYR A 130 16.60 -20.59 11.42
C TYR A 130 17.24 -19.32 10.87
N ARG A 131 18.46 -18.99 11.34
CA ARG A 131 19.21 -17.82 10.87
C ARG A 131 19.61 -17.92 9.40
N GLN A 132 19.89 -19.13 8.92
CA GLN A 132 20.16 -19.34 7.50
C GLN A 132 18.91 -19.08 6.66
N SER A 133 17.76 -19.66 7.04
CA SER A 133 16.49 -19.41 6.37
C SER A 133 16.10 -17.93 6.33
N LEU A 134 16.39 -17.17 7.39
CA LEU A 134 16.23 -15.71 7.40
C LEU A 134 17.11 -15.01 6.34
N ARG A 135 18.36 -15.44 6.17
CA ARG A 135 19.29 -14.87 5.17
C ARG A 135 18.90 -15.21 3.75
N ASP A 136 18.26 -16.35 3.55
CA ASP A 136 17.83 -16.84 2.22
C ASP A 136 16.51 -16.21 1.74
N LEU A 137 15.79 -15.49 2.60
CA LEU A 137 14.51 -14.82 2.26
C LEU A 137 14.58 -13.96 0.97
N PRO A 138 15.62 -13.15 0.71
CA PRO A 138 15.69 -12.34 -0.52
C PRO A 138 15.78 -13.15 -1.82
N THR A 139 16.14 -14.43 -1.73
CA THR A 139 16.19 -15.37 -2.86
C THR A 139 14.99 -16.31 -2.90
N ALA A 140 14.09 -16.23 -1.91
CA ALA A 140 12.92 -17.08 -1.82
C ALA A 140 11.83 -16.63 -2.82
N THR A 141 11.04 -17.59 -3.27
CA THR A 141 9.87 -17.34 -4.12
C THR A 141 8.89 -16.40 -3.42
N GLY A 142 8.36 -15.44 -4.17
CA GLY A 142 7.40 -14.47 -3.65
C GLY A 142 8.03 -13.29 -2.89
N TRP A 143 9.37 -13.23 -2.79
CA TRP A 143 10.05 -12.03 -2.29
C TRP A 143 9.72 -10.81 -3.15
N PRO A 144 9.46 -9.62 -2.56
CA PRO A 144 9.36 -9.33 -1.12
C PRO A 144 7.93 -9.41 -0.54
N HIS A 145 6.90 -9.61 -1.38
CA HIS A 145 5.49 -9.38 -1.02
C HIS A 145 4.79 -10.56 -0.35
N SER A 146 5.21 -11.79 -0.64
CA SER A 146 4.51 -13.02 -0.22
C SER A 146 5.45 -14.05 0.42
N VAL A 147 6.64 -13.61 0.84
CA VAL A 147 7.63 -14.48 1.47
C VAL A 147 7.12 -15.01 2.82
N THR A 148 7.33 -16.30 3.07
CA THR A 148 7.02 -16.93 4.37
C THR A 148 8.22 -16.85 5.30
N TRP A 149 8.01 -16.33 6.51
CA TRP A 149 9.06 -16.22 7.52
C TRP A 149 9.29 -17.55 8.24
N PRO A 150 10.55 -17.93 8.52
CA PRO A 150 10.82 -19.12 9.29
C PRO A 150 10.29 -18.96 10.72
N THR A 151 9.85 -20.06 11.33
CA THR A 151 9.37 -20.05 12.72
C THR A 151 10.56 -20.01 13.68
N LYS A 152 10.49 -19.09 14.66
CA LYS A 152 11.51 -18.96 15.69
C LYS A 152 11.61 -20.24 16.53
N PRO A 153 12.82 -20.81 16.73
CA PRO A 153 13.02 -21.95 17.62
C PRO A 153 12.73 -21.61 19.09
N SER A 154 12.38 -22.63 19.87
CA SER A 154 12.20 -22.56 21.34
C SER A 154 13.51 -22.86 22.08
#